data_AF-A0A0D3K768-F1
#
_entry.id   AF-A0A0D3K768-F1
#
_cell.length_a   1.000
_cell.length_b   1.000
_cell.length_c   1.000
_cell.angle_alpha   90.00
_cell.angle_beta   90.00
_cell.angle_gamma   90.00
#
_symmetry.space_group_name_H-M   'P 1'
#
loop_
_entity.id
_entity.type
_entity.pdbx_description
1 polymer ?
#
loop_
_entity_poly.entity_id
_entity_poly.type
_entity_poly.pdbx_seq_one_letter_code
_entity_poly.pdbx_strand_id
1 'polypeptide(L)'
;MHALSSRAVLHSGHGQVKRLLAVTSFSSFYTGIIATLCYETIYPRLAAIAVPTQSAMVRGIFSSGVDNFLHVPFLYMPVFYFWTCIARGGSLEGAKRDLERNWRESVVSCWAIWIPAQTANFTVVPVRWRVRAMNAGNLAWIGWLDAIAQRGHGEV
;
A
#
# COMPACT_ATOMS: atom_id res chain seq x y z
N MET A 1 -5.64 -35.32 22.54
CA MET A 1 -5.24 -34.54 21.33
C MET A 1 -6.00 -33.23 21.14
N HIS A 2 -7.16 -32.97 21.78
CA HIS A 2 -7.90 -31.69 21.64
C HIS A 2 -7.22 -30.44 22.23
N ALA A 3 -6.41 -30.57 23.30
CA ALA A 3 -5.81 -29.41 23.98
C ALA A 3 -4.65 -28.73 23.19
N LEU A 4 -4.03 -29.45 22.25
CA LEU A 4 -2.95 -28.92 21.41
C LEU A 4 -3.51 -28.04 20.27
N SER A 5 -4.70 -28.37 19.77
CA SER A 5 -5.40 -27.58 18.75
C SER A 5 -5.81 -26.20 19.26
N SER A 6 -6.37 -26.10 20.48
CA SER A 6 -6.77 -24.81 21.05
C SER A 6 -5.58 -23.88 21.34
N ARG A 7 -4.43 -24.43 21.78
CA ARG A 7 -3.21 -23.62 21.95
C ARG A 7 -2.63 -23.14 20.62
N ALA A 8 -2.65 -23.96 19.57
CA ALA A 8 -2.20 -23.55 18.25
C ALA A 8 -3.08 -22.44 17.66
N VAL A 9 -4.41 -22.56 17.80
CA VAL A 9 -5.39 -21.54 17.34
C VAL A 9 -5.25 -20.23 18.11
N LEU A 10 -5.06 -20.28 19.43
CA LEU A 10 -4.81 -19.09 20.24
C LEU A 10 -3.46 -18.43 19.89
N HIS A 11 -2.42 -19.21 19.64
CA HIS A 11 -1.10 -18.68 19.26
C HIS A 11 -1.11 -18.06 17.85
N SER A 12 -1.91 -18.60 16.93
CA SER A 12 -2.12 -18.00 15.60
C SER A 12 -2.94 -16.72 15.66
N GLY A 13 -3.95 -16.64 16.55
CA GLY A 13 -4.81 -15.47 16.70
C GLY A 13 -4.05 -14.21 17.14
N HIS A 14 -3.17 -14.32 18.14
CA HIS A 14 -2.36 -13.19 18.61
C HIS A 14 -1.41 -12.65 17.53
N GLY A 15 -0.83 -13.54 16.70
CA GLY A 15 0.03 -13.14 15.59
C GLY A 15 -0.71 -12.41 14.48
N GLN A 16 -1.93 -12.86 14.17
CA GLN A 16 -2.80 -12.22 13.18
C GLN A 16 -3.27 -10.83 13.63
N VAL A 17 -3.66 -10.68 14.89
CA VAL A 17 -4.07 -9.38 15.45
C VAL A 17 -2.91 -8.37 15.41
N LYS A 18 -1.70 -8.77 15.81
CA LYS A 18 -0.51 -7.91 15.72
C LYS A 18 -0.22 -7.46 14.29
N ARG A 19 -0.31 -8.39 13.32
CA ARG A 19 -0.13 -8.07 11.89
C ARG A 19 -1.20 -7.11 11.38
N LEU A 20 -2.47 -7.35 11.73
CA LEU A 20 -3.59 -6.51 11.32
C LEU A 20 -3.44 -5.09 11.88
N LEU A 21 -3.11 -4.96 13.17
CA LEU A 21 -2.88 -3.66 13.80
C LEU A 21 -1.69 -2.91 13.20
N ALA A 22 -0.60 -3.62 12.89
CA ALA A 22 0.57 -3.05 12.24
C ALA A 22 0.24 -2.49 10.85
N VAL A 23 -0.47 -3.26 10.01
CA VAL A 23 -0.89 -2.81 8.69
C VAL A 23 -1.92 -1.68 8.78
N THR A 24 -2.91 -1.79 9.67
CA THR A 24 -3.96 -0.78 9.84
C THR A 24 -3.41 0.57 10.33
N SER A 25 -2.48 0.55 11.28
CA SER A 25 -1.83 1.76 11.79
C SER A 25 -0.96 2.41 10.71
N PHE A 26 -0.17 1.62 9.98
CA PHE A 26 0.59 2.11 8.83
C PHE A 26 -0.34 2.73 7.79
N SER A 27 -1.39 2.02 7.37
CA SER A 27 -2.33 2.50 6.35
C SER A 27 -2.98 3.81 6.80
N SER A 28 -3.49 3.88 8.03
CA SER A 28 -4.10 5.10 8.57
C SER A 28 -3.16 6.30 8.52
N PHE A 29 -1.92 6.13 8.97
CA PHE A 29 -0.90 7.17 8.95
C PHE A 29 -0.53 7.57 7.52
N TYR A 30 -0.21 6.58 6.69
CA TYR A 30 0.32 6.79 5.36
C TYR A 30 -0.72 7.39 4.43
N THR A 31 -1.93 6.83 4.38
CA THR A 31 -3.00 7.35 3.53
C THR A 31 -3.55 8.66 4.06
N GLY A 32 -3.64 8.82 5.39
CA GLY A 32 -4.20 10.02 6.02
C GLY A 32 -3.32 11.24 5.84
N ILE A 33 -2.00 11.09 5.99
CA ILE A 33 -1.06 12.22 5.98
C ILE A 33 -0.24 12.23 4.70
N ILE A 34 0.56 11.18 4.46
CA ILE A 34 1.56 11.18 3.39
C ILE A 34 0.89 11.22 2.01
N ALA A 35 -0.08 10.33 1.76
CA ALA A 35 -0.77 10.29 0.47
C ALA A 35 -1.56 11.58 0.20
N THR A 36 -2.21 12.16 1.22
CA THR A 36 -2.90 13.46 1.10
C THR A 36 -1.93 14.56 0.67
N LEU A 37 -0.79 14.69 1.35
CA LEU A 37 0.24 15.67 0.99
C LEU A 37 0.77 15.43 -0.43
N CYS A 38 1.06 14.18 -0.78
CA CYS A 38 1.55 13.85 -2.11
C CYS A 38 0.54 14.17 -3.22
N TYR A 39 -0.71 13.76 -3.06
CA TYR A 39 -1.69 13.77 -4.16
C TYR A 39 -2.38 15.12 -4.33
N GLU A 40 -2.54 15.85 -3.23
CA GLU A 40 -3.18 17.16 -3.24
C GLU A 40 -2.19 18.29 -3.48
N THR A 41 -0.93 18.12 -3.04
CA THR A 41 0.04 19.20 -3.04
C THR A 41 1.27 18.92 -3.91
N ILE A 42 2.01 17.85 -3.63
CA ILE A 42 3.33 17.63 -4.25
C ILE A 42 3.18 17.30 -5.74
N TYR A 43 2.35 16.32 -6.11
CA TYR A 43 2.23 15.87 -7.50
C TYR A 43 1.64 16.93 -8.42
N PRO A 44 0.56 17.64 -8.05
CA PRO A 44 0.04 18.72 -8.89
C PRO A 44 1.06 19.83 -9.15
N ARG A 45 1.90 20.16 -8.15
CA ARG A 45 2.98 21.17 -8.26
C ARG A 45 4.13 20.66 -9.12
N LEU A 46 4.61 19.44 -8.89
CA LEU A 46 5.65 18.83 -9.73
C LEU A 46 5.19 18.74 -11.19
N ALA A 47 3.93 18.33 -11.43
CA ALA A 47 3.38 18.28 -12.78
C ALA A 47 3.29 19.67 -13.42
N ALA A 48 2.90 20.71 -12.66
CA ALA A 48 2.83 22.07 -13.20
C ALA A 48 4.20 22.62 -13.63
N ILE A 49 5.27 22.22 -12.94
CA ILE A 49 6.65 22.64 -13.24
C ILE A 49 7.24 21.80 -14.39
N ALA A 50 7.12 20.48 -14.32
CA ALA A 50 7.79 19.55 -15.23
C ALA A 50 7.07 19.38 -16.58
N VAL A 51 5.73 19.47 -16.58
CA VAL A 51 4.90 19.33 -17.77
C VAL A 51 3.94 20.52 -17.85
N PRO A 52 4.39 21.70 -18.34
CA PRO A 52 3.61 22.94 -18.35
C PRO A 52 2.52 22.90 -19.44
N THR A 53 1.58 21.98 -19.29
CA THR A 53 0.42 21.78 -20.17
C THR A 53 -0.87 21.85 -19.37
N GLN A 54 -1.94 22.28 -20.02
CA GLN A 54 -3.29 22.26 -19.43
C GLN A 54 -3.96 20.89 -19.53
N SER A 55 -3.35 19.93 -20.25
CA SER A 55 -3.92 18.58 -20.41
C SER A 55 -3.92 17.81 -19.08
N ALA A 56 -5.11 17.53 -18.57
CA ALA A 56 -5.31 16.69 -17.39
C ALA A 56 -4.75 15.28 -17.57
N MET A 57 -4.81 14.73 -18.80
CA MET A 57 -4.27 13.42 -19.13
C MET A 57 -2.74 13.39 -18.96
N VAL A 58 -2.02 14.35 -19.56
CA VAL A 58 -0.55 14.40 -19.49
C VAL A 58 -0.08 14.59 -18.05
N ARG A 59 -0.71 15.51 -17.31
CA ARG A 59 -0.39 15.75 -15.89
C ARG A 59 -0.70 14.54 -15.01
N GLY A 60 -1.79 13.82 -15.32
CA GLY A 60 -2.18 12.62 -14.60
C GLY A 60 -1.24 11.44 -14.85
N ILE A 61 -0.84 11.21 -16.11
CA ILE A 61 0.17 10.19 -16.48
C ILE A 61 1.51 10.52 -15.80
N PHE A 62 1.95 11.77 -15.85
CA PHE A 62 3.16 12.21 -15.14
C PHE A 62 3.08 11.94 -13.63
N SER A 63 1.98 12.34 -12.98
CA SER A 63 1.77 12.11 -11.55
C SER A 63 1.75 10.62 -11.21
N SER A 64 1.11 9.79 -12.04
CA SER A 64 1.09 8.34 -11.90
C SER A 64 2.49 7.73 -12.03
N GLY A 65 3.31 8.26 -12.94
CA GLY A 65 4.71 7.86 -13.09
C GLY A 65 5.54 8.20 -11.85
N VAL A 66 5.39 9.40 -11.31
CA VAL A 66 6.05 9.80 -10.05
C VAL A 66 5.60 8.91 -8.88
N ASP A 67 4.30 8.62 -8.78
CA ASP A 67 3.76 7.73 -7.75
C ASP A 67 4.34 6.32 -7.85
N ASN A 68 4.22 5.68 -9.01
CA ASN A 68 4.57 4.26 -9.16
C ASN A 68 6.08 4.02 -9.27
N PHE A 69 6.83 4.89 -9.92
CA PHE A 69 8.26 4.65 -10.18
C PHE A 69 9.19 5.34 -9.20
N LEU A 70 8.73 6.35 -8.44
CA LEU A 70 9.54 7.02 -7.43
C LEU A 70 9.00 6.80 -6.01
N HIS A 71 7.73 7.11 -5.77
CA HIS A 71 7.17 7.03 -4.42
C HIS A 71 7.06 5.58 -3.95
N VAL A 72 6.42 4.70 -4.73
CA VAL A 72 6.21 3.30 -4.32
C VAL A 72 7.53 2.58 -3.99
N PRO A 73 8.56 2.57 -4.86
CA PRO A 73 9.74 1.74 -4.64
C PRO A 73 10.69 2.32 -3.59
N PHE A 74 10.79 3.64 -3.48
CA PHE A 74 11.83 4.29 -2.67
C PHE A 74 11.31 4.92 -1.36
N LEU A 75 10.01 5.13 -1.22
CA LEU A 75 9.42 5.71 0.00
C LEU A 75 8.39 4.78 0.63
N TYR A 76 7.36 4.38 -0.11
CA TYR A 76 6.28 3.55 0.43
C TYR A 76 6.79 2.18 0.89
N MET A 77 7.51 1.46 0.03
CA MET A 77 7.99 0.12 0.35
C MET A 77 8.93 0.11 1.55
N PRO A 78 10.01 0.90 1.61
CA PRO A 78 10.86 0.94 2.80
C PRO A 78 10.08 1.27 4.06
N VAL A 79 9.27 2.33 4.06
CA VAL A 79 8.51 2.73 5.26
C VAL A 79 7.54 1.64 5.69
N PHE A 80 6.86 0.96 4.75
CA PHE A 80 5.98 -0.16 5.06
C PHE A 80 6.71 -1.31 5.76
N TYR A 81 7.85 -1.76 5.22
CA TYR A 81 8.61 -2.86 5.80
C TYR A 81 9.16 -2.52 7.19
N PHE A 82 9.73 -1.32 7.36
CA PHE A 82 10.22 -0.87 8.66
C PHE A 82 9.09 -0.70 9.68
N TRP A 83 8.02 -0.01 9.32
CA TRP A 83 6.89 0.25 10.22
C TRP A 83 6.24 -1.05 10.67
N THR A 84 5.90 -1.93 9.73
CA THR A 84 5.20 -3.17 10.06
C THR A 84 6.08 -4.14 10.85
N CYS A 85 7.40 -4.18 10.59
CA CYS A 85 8.33 -4.99 11.37
C CYS A 85 8.43 -4.49 12.82
N ILE A 86 8.65 -3.18 13.03
CA ILE A 86 8.76 -2.58 14.37
C ILE A 86 7.43 -2.73 15.14
N ALA A 87 6.29 -2.45 14.50
CA ALA A 87 4.97 -2.58 15.12
C ALA A 87 4.65 -4.02 15.57
N ARG A 88 5.33 -5.03 15.00
CA ARG A 88 5.20 -6.44 15.39
C ARG A 88 6.23 -6.87 16.44
N GLY A 89 7.11 -5.97 16.88
CA GLY A 89 8.20 -6.23 17.83
C GLY A 89 9.46 -6.80 17.19
N GLY A 90 9.65 -6.62 15.88
CA GLY A 90 10.87 -7.00 15.17
C GLY A 90 12.01 -5.99 15.30
N SER A 91 13.17 -6.30 14.70
CA SER A 91 14.34 -5.41 14.66
C SER A 91 14.49 -4.69 13.32
N LEU A 92 15.22 -3.57 13.31
CA LEU A 92 15.50 -2.79 12.09
C LEU A 92 16.30 -3.62 11.07
N GLU A 93 17.25 -4.43 11.53
CA GLU A 93 18.03 -5.32 10.66
C GLU A 93 17.13 -6.41 10.05
N GLY A 94 16.12 -6.88 10.80
CA GLY A 94 15.11 -7.80 10.28
C GLY A 94 14.30 -7.16 9.16
N ALA A 95 13.79 -5.95 9.40
CA ALA A 95 13.05 -5.19 8.39
C ALA A 95 13.86 -4.95 7.11
N LYS A 96 15.14 -4.58 7.26
CA LYS A 96 16.04 -4.37 6.11
C LYS A 96 16.23 -5.65 5.29
N ARG A 97 16.48 -6.79 5.95
CA ARG A 97 16.61 -8.08 5.26
C ARG A 97 15.32 -8.46 4.53
N ASP A 98 14.17 -8.26 5.16
CA ASP A 98 12.87 -8.54 4.56
C ASP A 98 12.60 -7.65 3.35
N LEU A 99 12.95 -6.36 3.45
CA LEU A 99 12.90 -5.42 2.33
C LEU A 99 13.80 -5.90 1.19
N GLU A 100 15.09 -6.12 1.42
CA GLU A 100 16.05 -6.54 0.38
C GLU A 100 15.61 -7.82 -0.33
N ARG A 101 15.04 -8.78 0.41
CA ARG A 101 14.57 -10.05 -0.13
C ARG A 101 13.30 -9.90 -0.98
N ASN A 102 12.32 -9.12 -0.51
CA ASN A 102 10.96 -9.12 -1.06
C ASN A 102 10.63 -7.84 -1.85
N TRP A 103 11.53 -6.86 -1.90
CA TRP A 103 11.28 -5.54 -2.50
C TRP A 103 10.79 -5.65 -3.94
N ARG A 104 11.52 -6.40 -4.78
CA ARG A 104 11.19 -6.52 -6.21
C ARG A 104 9.81 -7.12 -6.42
N GLU A 105 9.52 -8.22 -5.73
CA GLU A 105 8.22 -8.90 -5.81
C GLU A 105 7.09 -7.99 -5.32
N SER A 106 7.32 -7.27 -4.22
CA SER A 106 6.34 -6.34 -3.65
C SER A 106 6.05 -5.18 -4.58
N VAL A 107 7.08 -4.56 -5.17
CA VAL A 107 6.94 -3.44 -6.12
C VAL A 107 6.20 -3.88 -7.37
N VAL A 108 6.58 -4.99 -7.98
CA VAL A 108 5.95 -5.50 -9.20
C VAL A 108 4.48 -5.87 -8.94
N SER A 109 4.20 -6.50 -7.79
CA SER A 109 2.83 -6.82 -7.38
C SER A 109 1.99 -5.55 -7.21
N CYS A 110 2.56 -4.51 -6.58
CA CYS A 110 1.88 -3.22 -6.47
C CYS A 110 1.61 -2.59 -7.85
N TRP A 111 2.57 -2.63 -8.76
CA TRP A 111 2.40 -2.03 -10.09
C TRP A 111 1.25 -2.63 -10.89
N ALA A 112 1.05 -3.95 -10.80
CA ALA A 112 -0.04 -4.63 -11.52
C ALA A 112 -1.42 -4.05 -11.21
N ILE A 113 -1.62 -3.53 -10.00
CA ILE A 113 -2.90 -3.00 -9.52
C ILE A 113 -2.90 -1.47 -9.57
N TRP A 114 -1.82 -0.86 -9.09
CA TRP A 114 -1.81 0.57 -8.80
C TRP A 114 -1.43 1.42 -10.00
N ILE A 115 -0.66 0.94 -10.98
CA ILE A 115 -0.42 1.71 -12.20
C ILE A 115 -1.74 2.04 -12.92
N PRO A 116 -2.61 1.07 -13.25
CA PRO A 116 -3.86 1.39 -13.94
C PRO A 116 -4.80 2.22 -13.06
N ALA A 117 -4.95 1.86 -11.78
CA ALA A 117 -5.83 2.56 -10.86
C ALA A 117 -5.40 4.03 -10.65
N GLN A 118 -4.10 4.28 -10.46
CA GLN A 118 -3.58 5.62 -10.20
C GLN A 118 -3.51 6.48 -11.45
N THR A 119 -3.26 5.87 -12.61
CA THR A 119 -3.37 6.60 -13.88
C THR A 119 -4.79 7.10 -14.07
N ALA A 120 -5.82 6.25 -13.84
CA ALA A 120 -7.21 6.69 -13.88
C ALA A 120 -7.52 7.74 -12.79
N ASN A 121 -7.03 7.55 -11.56
CA ASN A 121 -7.25 8.47 -10.45
C ASN A 121 -6.67 9.86 -10.73
N PHE A 122 -5.42 9.96 -11.18
CA PHE A 122 -4.78 11.25 -11.43
C PHE A 122 -5.27 11.95 -12.69
N THR A 123 -5.80 11.21 -13.67
CA THR A 123 -6.31 11.80 -14.93
C THR A 123 -7.78 12.20 -14.86
N VAL A 124 -8.63 11.39 -14.23
CA VAL A 124 -10.09 11.57 -14.23
C VAL A 124 -10.59 12.19 -12.92
N VAL A 125 -10.02 11.82 -11.78
CA VAL A 125 -10.54 12.23 -10.47
C VAL A 125 -10.02 13.62 -10.07
N PRO A 126 -10.91 14.57 -9.70
CA PRO A 126 -10.49 15.89 -9.23
C PRO A 126 -9.63 15.76 -7.96
N VAL A 127 -8.63 16.64 -7.81
CA VAL A 127 -7.59 16.59 -6.77
C VAL A 127 -8.14 16.25 -5.37
N ARG A 128 -9.17 16.97 -4.92
CA ARG A 128 -9.82 16.81 -3.60
C ARG A 128 -10.47 15.44 -3.34
N TRP A 129 -10.67 14.64 -4.38
CA TRP A 129 -11.33 13.33 -4.30
C TRP A 129 -10.34 12.17 -4.51
N ARG A 130 -9.09 12.43 -4.90
CA ARG A 130 -8.13 11.38 -5.26
C ARG A 130 -7.79 10.46 -4.11
N VAL A 131 -7.62 11.00 -2.90
CA VAL A 131 -7.36 10.20 -1.69
C VAL A 131 -8.58 9.35 -1.34
N ARG A 132 -9.79 9.89 -1.50
CA ARG A 132 -11.04 9.16 -1.23
C ARG A 132 -11.24 8.01 -2.23
N ALA A 133 -10.97 8.26 -3.51
CA ALA A 133 -11.01 7.24 -4.56
C ALA A 133 -9.96 6.14 -4.32
N MET A 134 -8.73 6.51 -3.95
CA MET A 134 -7.68 5.54 -3.58
C MET A 134 -8.09 4.69 -2.38
N ASN A 135 -8.64 5.30 -1.33
CA ASN A 135 -9.08 4.58 -0.13
C ASN A 135 -10.23 3.60 -0.44
N ALA A 136 -11.16 3.98 -1.32
CA ALA A 136 -12.21 3.07 -1.79
C ALA A 136 -11.61 1.88 -2.58
N GLY A 137 -10.63 2.13 -3.45
CA GLY A 137 -9.89 1.09 -4.15
C GLY A 137 -9.13 0.17 -3.18
N ASN A 138 -8.51 0.74 -2.14
CA ASN A 138 -7.80 -0.03 -1.12
C ASN A 138 -8.73 -0.94 -0.29
N LEU A 139 -9.93 -0.46 0.04
CA LEU A 139 -10.95 -1.29 0.70
C LEU A 139 -11.37 -2.46 -0.18
N ALA A 140 -11.62 -2.21 -1.47
CA ALA A 140 -11.95 -3.27 -2.43
C ALA A 140 -10.80 -4.29 -2.57
N TRP A 141 -9.56 -3.79 -2.61
CA TRP A 141 -8.35 -4.62 -2.67
C TRP A 141 -8.19 -5.53 -1.45
N ILE A 142 -8.34 -4.97 -0.24
CA ILE A 142 -8.26 -5.74 1.01
C ILE A 142 -9.35 -6.82 1.05
N GLY A 143 -10.59 -6.47 0.68
CA GLY A 143 -11.68 -7.44 0.61
C GLY A 143 -11.44 -8.55 -0.41
N TRP A 144 -10.86 -8.23 -1.56
CA TRP A 144 -10.49 -9.21 -2.58
C TRP A 144 -9.38 -10.16 -2.11
N LEU A 145 -8.34 -9.63 -1.47
CA LEU A 145 -7.27 -10.44 -0.89
C LEU A 145 -7.78 -11.40 0.18
N ASP A 146 -8.69 -10.93 1.03
CA ASP A 146 -9.32 -11.77 2.05
C ASP A 146 -10.16 -12.89 1.42
N ALA A 147 -10.94 -12.58 0.38
CA ALA A 147 -11.73 -13.58 -0.34
C ALA A 147 -10.87 -14.66 -1.01
N ILE A 148 -9.71 -14.30 -1.57
CA ILE A 148 -8.75 -15.27 -2.12
C ILE A 148 -8.13 -16.11 -1.01
N ALA A 149 -7.72 -15.49 0.09
CA ALA A 149 -7.12 -16.20 1.22
C ALA A 149 -8.09 -17.24 1.83
N GLN A 150 -9.38 -16.92 1.94
CA GLN A 150 -10.39 -17.86 2.41
C GLN A 150 -10.60 -19.05 1.48
N ARG A 151 -10.51 -18.86 0.15
CA ARG A 151 -10.63 -19.95 -0.83
C ARG A 151 -9.46 -20.94 -0.75
N GLY A 152 -8.25 -20.46 -0.48
CA GLY A 152 -7.07 -21.32 -0.32
C GLY A 152 -7.08 -22.22 0.93
N HIS A 153 -7.96 -21.95 1.91
CA HIS A 153 -8.15 -22.81 3.09
C HIS A 153 -9.27 -23.86 2.92
N GLY A 154 -10.00 -23.83 1.79
CA GLY A 154 -11.11 -24.76 1.51
C GLY A 154 -10.76 -25.96 0.62
N GLU A 155 -9.51 -26.06 0.15
CA GLU A 155 -9.04 -27.13 -0.75
C GLU A 155 -8.14 -28.19 -0.06
N VAL A 156 -8.32 -28.43 1.24
CA VAL A 156 -7.64 -29.52 1.96
C VAL A 156 -8.64 -30.46 2.64
#